data_AF-A0A7S1M484-F1
#
_entry.id   AF-A0A7S1M484-F1
#
_cell.length_a   1.000
_cell.length_b   1.000
_cell.length_c   1.000
_cell.angle_alpha   90.00
_cell.angle_beta   90.00
_cell.angle_gamma   90.00
#
_symmetry.space_group_name_H-M   'P 1'
#
loop_
_entity.id
_entity.type
_entity.pdbx_description
1 polymer ?
#
loop_
_entity_poly.entity_id
_entity_poly.type
_entity_poly.pdbx_seq_one_letter_code
_entity_poly.pdbx_strand_id
1 'polypeptide(L)'
;MPISDTTVDKTTVHDLTFFAIFGIDANDVVENGGQLDPPTAAHVKKAFRRLSLKFHPDKDPSPEAREAFERVKEAADTLTNADRCRTYAATFRKAAAEQAQANAHADRTERYAADLRRRQEEHRQAAAERRREEAELRRTRGEGGAGSRLAQAEAVAALRRSMMSSWRQIEADMVADWEVGPDELAVKERDVARMLEALQKSAANSAAPRSTAIENAKRMRAALAAQAPRPQPPPV
;
A
#
# COMPACT_ATOMS: atom_id res chain seq x y z
N MET A 1 -23.32 -32.84 23.36
CA MET A 1 -21.99 -32.50 23.91
C MET A 1 -21.77 -33.34 25.16
N PRO A 2 -20.56 -33.88 25.42
CA PRO A 2 -20.30 -34.57 26.68
C PRO A 2 -20.42 -33.57 27.82
N ILE A 3 -21.23 -33.91 28.82
CA ILE A 3 -21.47 -33.12 30.02
C ILE A 3 -20.13 -33.01 30.74
N SER A 4 -19.51 -31.83 30.70
CA SER A 4 -18.26 -31.56 31.41
C SER A 4 -18.43 -31.96 32.87
N ASP A 5 -17.57 -32.86 33.37
CA ASP A 5 -17.51 -33.23 34.79
C ASP A 5 -17.02 -32.00 35.55
N THR A 6 -17.96 -31.09 35.84
CA THR A 6 -17.70 -29.83 36.53
C THR A 6 -17.31 -30.19 37.96
N THR A 7 -16.02 -30.13 38.27
CA THR A 7 -15.54 -30.38 39.64
C THR A 7 -16.10 -29.30 40.56
N VAL A 8 -17.09 -29.68 41.37
CA VAL A 8 -17.69 -28.77 42.37
C VAL A 8 -16.77 -28.72 43.58
N ASP A 9 -16.06 -27.60 43.72
CA ASP A 9 -15.20 -27.27 44.87
C ASP A 9 -15.75 -26.09 45.66
N LYS A 10 -15.20 -25.88 46.87
CA LYS A 10 -15.72 -24.89 47.85
C LYS A 10 -15.74 -23.47 47.30
N THR A 11 -14.75 -23.12 46.48
CA THR A 11 -14.63 -21.79 45.87
C THR A 11 -15.53 -21.64 44.64
N THR A 12 -15.67 -22.70 43.83
CA THR A 12 -16.36 -22.65 42.55
C THR A 12 -17.88 -22.77 42.68
N VAL A 13 -18.38 -23.37 43.75
CA VAL A 13 -19.83 -23.62 43.96
C VAL A 13 -20.69 -22.36 43.93
N HIS A 14 -20.12 -21.19 44.24
CA HIS A 14 -20.82 -19.91 44.27
C HIS A 14 -21.10 -19.37 42.86
N ASP A 15 -20.19 -19.57 41.92
CA ASP A 15 -20.29 -19.09 40.54
C ASP A 15 -21.16 -20.01 39.68
N LEU A 16 -21.37 -21.25 40.13
CA LEU A 16 -22.16 -22.24 39.41
C LEU A 16 -23.66 -21.99 39.54
N THR A 17 -24.37 -22.25 38.44
CA THR A 17 -25.83 -22.28 38.41
C THR A 17 -26.34 -23.50 39.17
N PHE A 18 -27.60 -23.50 39.60
CA PHE A 18 -28.13 -24.60 40.40
C PHE A 18 -28.16 -25.89 39.58
N PHE A 19 -28.39 -25.77 38.27
CA PHE A 19 -28.32 -26.89 37.32
C PHE A 19 -26.88 -27.43 37.19
N ALA A 20 -25.89 -26.53 37.08
CA ALA A 20 -24.48 -26.93 36.97
C ALA A 20 -23.95 -27.64 38.22
N ILE A 21 -24.37 -27.24 39.42
CA ILE A 21 -23.98 -27.89 40.70
C ILE A 21 -24.34 -29.39 40.69
N PHE A 22 -25.45 -29.76 40.07
CA PHE A 22 -25.91 -31.16 40.00
C PHE A 22 -25.60 -31.84 38.66
N GLY A 23 -24.94 -31.14 37.73
CA GLY A 23 -24.66 -31.63 36.38
C GLY A 23 -25.93 -31.90 35.56
N ILE A 24 -26.98 -31.09 35.78
CA ILE A 24 -28.22 -31.14 35.02
C ILE A 24 -28.10 -30.17 33.84
N ASP A 25 -28.52 -30.59 32.64
CA ASP A 25 -28.68 -29.66 31.53
C ASP A 25 -29.89 -28.75 31.81
N ALA A 26 -29.65 -27.45 31.87
CA ALA A 26 -30.70 -26.47 32.13
C ALA A 26 -31.75 -26.48 31.02
N ASN A 27 -31.39 -26.83 29.78
CA ASN A 27 -32.31 -26.88 28.66
C ASN A 27 -33.36 -27.98 28.85
N ASP A 28 -32.96 -29.16 29.32
CA ASP A 28 -33.89 -30.28 29.56
C ASP A 28 -35.00 -29.86 30.54
N VAL A 29 -34.63 -29.16 31.62
CA VAL A 29 -35.59 -28.69 32.62
C VAL A 29 -36.48 -27.57 32.07
N VAL A 30 -35.92 -26.66 31.28
CA VAL A 30 -36.66 -25.56 30.66
C VAL A 30 -37.65 -26.07 29.60
N GLU A 31 -37.27 -27.06 28.80
CA GLU A 31 -38.13 -27.72 27.81
C GLU A 31 -39.27 -28.47 28.47
N ASN A 32 -39.02 -29.12 29.61
CA ASN A 32 -40.03 -29.77 30.46
C ASN A 32 -40.89 -28.78 31.27
N GLY A 33 -40.98 -27.52 30.85
CA GLY A 33 -41.83 -26.51 31.48
C GLY A 33 -41.38 -26.09 32.89
N GLY A 34 -40.12 -26.36 33.25
CA GLY A 34 -39.56 -26.06 34.56
C GLY A 34 -39.78 -27.16 35.60
N GLN A 35 -40.09 -28.39 35.17
CA GLN A 35 -40.28 -29.53 36.04
C GLN A 35 -39.17 -30.56 35.84
N LEU A 36 -38.68 -31.14 36.95
CA LEU A 36 -37.73 -32.23 36.89
C LEU A 36 -38.43 -33.55 36.60
N ASP A 37 -37.87 -34.31 35.66
CA ASP A 37 -38.29 -35.69 35.47
C ASP A 37 -37.98 -36.53 36.72
N PRO A 38 -38.78 -37.56 37.04
CA PRO A 38 -38.54 -38.45 38.17
C PRO A 38 -37.08 -38.98 38.28
N PRO A 39 -36.43 -39.47 37.20
CA PRO A 39 -35.02 -39.87 37.27
C PRO A 39 -34.08 -38.72 37.63
N THR A 40 -34.31 -37.52 37.09
CA THR A 40 -33.52 -36.32 37.36
C THR A 40 -33.67 -35.85 38.80
N ALA A 41 -34.89 -35.89 39.35
CA ALA A 41 -35.14 -35.60 40.76
C ALA A 41 -34.45 -36.61 41.70
N ALA A 42 -34.39 -37.90 41.33
CA ALA A 42 -33.63 -38.90 42.07
C ALA A 42 -32.11 -38.65 42.00
N HIS A 43 -31.61 -38.22 40.84
CA HIS A 43 -30.22 -37.81 40.65
C HIS A 43 -29.83 -36.61 41.51
N VAL A 44 -30.67 -35.57 41.59
CA VAL A 44 -30.46 -34.42 42.49
C VAL A 44 -30.31 -34.87 43.94
N LYS A 45 -31.20 -35.75 44.41
CA LYS A 45 -31.12 -36.29 45.79
C LYS A 45 -29.84 -37.09 46.04
N LYS A 46 -29.38 -37.88 45.05
CA LYS A 46 -28.13 -38.65 45.14
C LYS A 46 -26.91 -37.74 45.16
N ALA A 47 -26.88 -36.74 44.27
CA ALA A 47 -25.80 -35.78 44.16
C ALA A 47 -25.73 -34.88 45.42
N PHE A 48 -26.87 -34.43 45.95
CA PHE A 48 -26.97 -33.71 47.21
C PHE A 48 -26.30 -34.50 48.35
N ARG A 49 -26.66 -35.77 48.55
CA ARG A 49 -26.05 -36.63 49.59
C ARG A 49 -24.52 -36.70 49.46
N ARG A 50 -24.01 -36.82 48.23
CA ARG A 50 -22.55 -36.86 47.96
C ARG A 50 -21.87 -35.53 48.32
N LEU A 51 -22.44 -34.40 47.90
CA LEU A 51 -21.90 -33.07 48.16
C LEU A 51 -22.02 -32.67 49.63
N SER A 52 -23.13 -33.03 50.29
CA SER A 52 -23.33 -32.82 51.73
C SER A 52 -22.25 -33.50 52.58
N LEU A 53 -21.83 -34.71 52.20
CA LEU A 53 -20.74 -35.41 52.88
C LEU A 53 -19.37 -34.77 52.62
N LYS A 54 -19.17 -34.15 51.45
CA LYS A 54 -17.93 -33.45 51.08
C LYS A 54 -17.78 -32.13 51.84
N PHE A 55 -18.87 -31.39 52.03
CA PHE A 55 -18.89 -30.06 52.65
C PHE A 55 -19.48 -30.04 54.06
N HIS A 56 -19.50 -31.18 54.76
CA HIS A 56 -20.10 -31.25 56.10
C HIS A 56 -19.25 -30.48 57.13
N PRO A 57 -19.86 -29.63 57.99
CA PRO A 57 -19.12 -28.81 58.97
C PRO A 57 -18.34 -29.64 60.01
N ASP A 58 -18.71 -30.91 60.20
CA ASP A 58 -18.00 -31.86 61.09
C ASP A 58 -16.66 -32.33 60.51
N LYS A 59 -16.58 -32.53 59.19
CA LYS A 59 -15.34 -32.95 58.50
C LYS A 59 -14.47 -31.75 58.14
N ASP A 60 -15.11 -30.62 57.88
CA ASP A 60 -14.46 -29.41 57.45
C ASP A 60 -15.13 -28.19 58.09
N PRO A 61 -14.58 -27.68 59.21
CA PRO A 61 -15.13 -26.54 59.92
C PRO A 61 -14.79 -25.18 59.27
N SER A 62 -14.24 -25.17 58.04
CA SER A 62 -13.96 -23.92 57.34
C SER A 62 -15.25 -23.16 57.00
N PRO A 63 -15.23 -21.82 57.03
CA PRO A 63 -16.37 -21.00 56.64
C PRO A 63 -16.78 -21.26 55.18
N GLU A 64 -15.81 -21.49 54.28
CA GLU A 64 -16.06 -21.83 52.87
C GLU A 64 -16.84 -23.14 52.70
N ALA A 65 -16.54 -24.17 53.49
CA ALA A 65 -17.29 -25.43 53.43
C ALA A 65 -18.74 -25.25 53.91
N ARG A 66 -18.96 -24.42 54.94
CA ARG A 66 -20.31 -24.09 55.41
C ARG A 66 -21.10 -23.35 54.34
N GLU A 67 -20.52 -22.32 53.73
CA GLU A 67 -21.16 -21.54 52.66
C GLU A 67 -21.46 -22.43 51.45
N ALA A 68 -20.53 -23.30 51.06
CA ALA A 68 -20.73 -24.28 50.00
C ALA A 68 -21.88 -25.25 50.30
N PHE A 69 -21.97 -25.74 51.54
CA PHE A 69 -23.05 -26.62 51.98
C PHE A 69 -24.42 -25.93 51.94
N GLU A 70 -24.50 -24.70 52.45
CA GLU A 70 -25.72 -23.89 52.44
C GLU A 70 -26.17 -23.64 51.00
N ARG A 71 -25.24 -23.34 50.09
CA ARG A 71 -25.50 -23.13 48.66
C ARG A 71 -26.03 -24.39 47.96
N VAL A 72 -25.42 -25.54 48.23
CA VAL A 72 -25.85 -26.84 47.69
C VAL A 72 -27.23 -27.24 48.23
N LYS A 73 -27.49 -26.96 49.51
CA LYS A 73 -28.81 -27.18 50.14
C LYS A 73 -29.89 -26.32 49.49
N GLU A 74 -29.64 -25.03 49.33
CA GLU A 74 -30.56 -24.12 48.66
C GLU A 74 -30.87 -24.55 47.22
N ALA A 75 -29.85 -25.00 46.49
CA ALA A 75 -30.01 -25.51 45.14
C ALA A 75 -30.90 -26.77 45.12
N ALA A 76 -30.67 -27.73 46.02
CA ALA A 76 -31.48 -28.94 46.13
C ALA A 76 -32.94 -28.63 46.50
N ASP A 77 -33.17 -27.72 47.45
CA ASP A 77 -34.50 -27.31 47.91
C ASP A 77 -35.29 -26.61 46.79
N THR A 78 -34.61 -25.75 46.02
CA THR A 78 -35.21 -25.04 44.88
C THR A 78 -35.56 -25.98 43.74
N LEU A 79 -34.69 -26.94 43.43
CA LEU A 79 -34.91 -27.89 42.34
C LEU A 79 -35.91 -29.00 42.70
N THR A 80 -36.01 -29.39 43.97
CA THR A 80 -36.95 -30.44 44.40
C THR A 80 -38.40 -29.94 44.48
N ASN A 81 -38.61 -28.64 44.72
CA ASN A 81 -39.93 -28.03 44.71
C ASN A 81 -40.30 -27.59 43.29
N ALA A 82 -41.38 -28.15 42.73
CA ALA A 82 -41.80 -27.91 41.35
C ALA A 82 -42.03 -26.42 41.03
N ASP A 83 -42.68 -25.67 41.93
CA ASP A 83 -42.98 -24.25 41.70
C ASP A 83 -41.70 -23.39 41.73
N ARG A 84 -40.79 -23.69 42.66
CA ARG A 84 -39.51 -23.01 42.77
C ARG A 84 -38.60 -23.34 41.60
N CYS A 85 -38.57 -24.60 41.17
CA CYS A 85 -37.83 -25.06 40.01
C CYS A 85 -38.33 -24.36 38.75
N ARG A 86 -39.65 -24.26 38.58
CA ARG A 86 -40.26 -23.57 37.43
C ARG A 86 -39.92 -22.09 37.39
N THR A 87 -40.00 -21.42 38.53
CA THR A 87 -39.64 -20.00 38.65
C THR A 87 -38.17 -19.79 38.31
N TYR A 88 -37.28 -20.63 38.85
CA TYR A 88 -35.85 -20.58 38.59
C TYR A 88 -35.49 -20.90 37.13
N ALA A 89 -36.12 -21.90 36.52
CA ALA A 89 -35.95 -22.22 35.11
C ALA A 89 -36.41 -21.06 34.21
N ALA A 90 -37.50 -20.38 34.57
CA ALA A 90 -37.99 -19.22 33.83
C ALA A 90 -37.04 -18.02 33.91
N THR A 91 -36.46 -17.72 35.09
CA THR A 91 -35.46 -16.66 35.22
C THR A 91 -34.19 -17.00 34.47
N PHE A 92 -33.74 -18.25 34.54
CA PHE A 92 -32.59 -18.75 33.78
C PHE A 92 -32.80 -18.59 32.27
N ARG A 93 -33.95 -19.01 31.76
CA ARG A 93 -34.32 -18.84 30.34
C ARG A 93 -34.34 -17.37 29.93
N LYS A 94 -34.89 -16.48 30.77
CA LYS A 94 -34.92 -15.04 30.50
C LYS A 94 -33.51 -14.46 30.42
N ALA A 95 -32.65 -14.77 31.38
CA ALA A 95 -31.25 -14.31 31.38
C ALA A 95 -30.49 -14.83 30.15
N ALA A 96 -30.67 -16.10 29.77
CA ALA A 96 -30.08 -16.67 28.56
C ALA A 96 -30.57 -15.95 27.29
N ALA A 97 -31.86 -15.63 27.21
CA ALA A 97 -32.44 -14.90 26.08
C ALA A 97 -31.92 -13.45 26.01
N GLU A 98 -31.81 -12.76 27.14
CA GLU A 98 -31.24 -11.41 27.22
C GLU A 98 -29.77 -11.41 26.77
N GLN A 99 -28.98 -12.37 27.23
CA GLN A 99 -27.58 -12.52 26.79
C GLN A 99 -27.49 -12.79 25.29
N ALA A 100 -28.35 -13.66 24.75
CA ALA A 100 -28.39 -13.94 23.32
C ALA A 100 -28.75 -12.68 22.51
N GLN A 101 -29.71 -11.88 22.99
CA GLN A 101 -30.07 -10.61 22.37
C GLN A 101 -28.92 -9.59 22.39
N ALA A 102 -28.20 -9.48 23.52
CA ALA A 102 -27.04 -8.61 23.65
C ALA A 102 -25.91 -9.03 22.69
N ASN A 103 -25.61 -10.33 22.62
CA ASN A 103 -24.61 -10.87 21.70
C ASN A 103 -25.00 -10.61 20.23
N ALA A 104 -26.28 -10.82 19.88
CA ALA A 104 -26.77 -10.54 18.53
C ALA A 104 -26.72 -9.03 18.19
N HIS A 105 -26.94 -8.15 19.17
CA HIS A 105 -26.76 -6.72 18.99
C HIS A 105 -25.29 -6.38 18.74
N ALA A 106 -24.37 -6.91 19.55
CA ALA A 106 -22.93 -6.71 19.39
C ALA A 106 -22.44 -7.16 18.00
N ASP A 107 -22.80 -8.36 17.56
CA ASP A 107 -22.45 -8.88 16.22
C ASP A 107 -23.00 -7.99 15.09
N ARG A 108 -24.24 -7.51 15.19
CA ARG A 108 -24.80 -6.54 14.21
C ARG A 108 -23.98 -5.24 14.17
N THR A 109 -23.61 -4.70 15.32
CA THR A 109 -22.81 -3.46 15.38
C THR A 109 -21.40 -3.65 14.82
N GLU A 110 -20.78 -4.81 15.08
CA GLU A 110 -19.46 -5.12 14.58
C GLU A 110 -19.45 -5.29 13.05
N ARG A 111 -20.47 -5.96 12.49
CA ARG A 111 -20.64 -6.08 11.03
C ARG A 111 -20.77 -4.72 10.37
N TYR A 112 -21.59 -3.83 10.93
CA TYR A 112 -21.73 -2.47 10.42
C TYR A 112 -20.39 -1.70 10.48
N ALA A 113 -19.67 -1.80 11.60
CA ALA A 113 -18.36 -1.17 11.75
C ALA A 113 -17.31 -1.76 10.78
N ALA A 114 -17.35 -3.06 10.51
CA ALA A 114 -16.47 -3.71 9.52
C ALA A 114 -16.77 -3.22 8.09
N ASP A 115 -18.05 -3.13 7.71
CA ASP A 115 -18.45 -2.60 6.41
C ASP A 115 -18.03 -1.13 6.23
N LEU A 116 -18.17 -0.32 7.27
CA LEU A 116 -17.71 1.07 7.24
C LEU A 116 -16.20 1.16 7.06
N ARG A 117 -15.44 0.34 7.79
CA ARG A 117 -13.97 0.26 7.64
C ARG A 117 -13.57 -0.18 6.22
N ARG A 118 -14.26 -1.19 5.66
CA ARG A 118 -14.02 -1.65 4.29
C ARG A 118 -14.20 -0.53 3.27
N ARG A 119 -15.31 0.21 3.34
CA ARG A 119 -15.59 1.35 2.45
C ARG A 119 -14.56 2.48 2.60
N GLN A 120 -14.11 2.77 3.81
CA GLN A 120 -13.06 3.78 4.04
C GLN A 120 -11.74 3.36 3.41
N GLU A 121 -11.39 2.08 3.52
CA GLU A 121 -10.16 1.53 2.95
C GLU A 121 -10.24 1.50 1.41
N GLU A 122 -11.35 1.05 0.83
CA GLU A 122 -11.61 1.12 -0.63
C GLU A 122 -11.44 2.55 -1.14
N HIS A 123 -12.00 3.55 -0.44
CA HIS A 123 -11.84 4.95 -0.82
C HIS A 123 -10.38 5.43 -0.72
N ARG A 124 -9.64 5.01 0.32
CA ARG A 124 -8.21 5.31 0.47
C ARG A 124 -7.38 4.66 -0.64
N GLN A 125 -7.65 3.40 -0.96
CA GLN A 125 -6.96 2.65 -2.01
C GLN A 125 -7.22 3.29 -3.37
N ALA A 126 -8.47 3.58 -3.71
CA ALA A 126 -8.81 4.28 -4.95
C ALA A 126 -8.15 5.66 -5.04
N ALA A 127 -8.04 6.40 -3.93
CA ALA A 127 -7.31 7.67 -3.91
C ALA A 127 -5.80 7.48 -4.11
N ALA A 128 -5.22 6.42 -3.55
CA ALA A 128 -3.81 6.08 -3.72
C ALA A 128 -3.50 5.64 -5.16
N GLU A 129 -4.39 4.85 -5.77
CA GLU A 129 -4.29 4.41 -7.17
C GLU A 129 -4.33 5.61 -8.11
N ARG A 130 -5.33 6.49 -7.98
CA ARG A 130 -5.40 7.73 -8.79
C ARG A 130 -4.12 8.55 -8.71
N ARG A 131 -3.53 8.68 -7.52
CA ARG A 131 -2.25 9.38 -7.34
C ARG A 131 -1.09 8.68 -8.04
N ARG A 132 -1.07 7.35 -8.06
CA ARG A 132 -0.05 6.56 -8.78
C ARG A 132 -0.19 6.73 -10.29
N GLU A 133 -1.40 6.58 -10.81
CA GLU A 133 -1.72 6.77 -12.23
C GLU A 133 -1.35 8.18 -12.70
N GLU A 134 -1.72 9.21 -11.94
CA GLU A 134 -1.38 10.60 -12.25
C GLU A 134 0.14 10.83 -12.25
N ALA A 135 0.86 10.24 -11.28
CA ALA A 135 2.32 10.32 -11.23
C ALA A 135 2.99 9.60 -12.42
N GLU A 136 2.45 8.46 -12.85
CA GLU A 136 2.93 7.71 -14.02
C GLU A 136 2.67 8.48 -15.31
N LEU A 137 1.46 9.01 -15.51
CA LEU A 137 1.12 9.86 -16.65
C LEU A 137 2.01 11.11 -16.71
N ARG A 138 2.35 11.69 -15.55
CA ARG A 138 3.29 12.81 -15.47
C ARG A 138 4.70 12.40 -15.91
N ARG A 139 5.18 11.20 -15.55
CA ARG A 139 6.49 10.69 -15.99
C ARG A 139 6.54 10.48 -17.50
N THR A 140 5.57 9.77 -18.06
CA THR A 140 5.53 9.48 -19.50
C THR A 140 5.37 10.74 -20.35
N ARG A 141 4.58 11.72 -19.89
CA ARG A 141 4.48 13.04 -20.54
C ARG A 141 5.79 13.82 -20.48
N GLY A 142 6.50 13.76 -19.36
CA GLY A 142 7.84 14.35 -19.21
C GLY A 142 8.85 13.75 -20.18
N GLU A 143 8.85 12.44 -20.34
CA GLU A 143 9.72 11.69 -21.25
C GLU A 143 9.37 11.92 -22.73
N GLY A 144 8.09 11.83 -23.10
CA GLY A 144 7.61 12.03 -24.46
C GLY A 144 7.79 13.48 -24.96
N GLY A 145 7.65 14.47 -24.07
CA GLY A 145 7.87 15.88 -24.41
C GLY A 145 9.33 16.27 -24.61
N ALA A 146 10.27 15.57 -23.97
CA ALA A 146 11.70 15.76 -24.19
C ALA A 146 12.17 15.03 -25.46
N GLY A 147 11.74 13.77 -25.65
CA GLY A 147 12.06 12.98 -26.85
C GLY A 147 11.51 13.59 -28.14
N SER A 148 10.27 14.10 -28.13
CA SER A 148 9.66 14.73 -29.31
C SER A 148 10.36 16.03 -29.75
N ARG A 149 10.79 16.88 -28.79
CA ARG A 149 11.54 18.10 -29.11
C ARG A 149 12.92 17.80 -29.70
N LEU A 150 13.60 16.78 -29.19
CA LEU A 150 14.89 16.33 -29.72
C LEU A 150 14.73 15.73 -31.13
N ALA A 151 13.72 14.88 -31.33
CA ALA A 151 13.41 14.30 -32.64
C ALA A 151 13.06 15.37 -33.68
N GLN A 152 12.27 16.38 -33.31
CA GLN A 152 11.95 17.53 -34.19
C GLN A 152 13.21 18.36 -34.50
N ALA A 153 14.06 18.65 -33.52
CA ALA A 153 15.29 19.40 -33.72
C ALA A 153 16.28 18.65 -34.64
N GLU A 154 16.39 17.33 -34.49
CA GLU A 154 17.22 16.48 -35.35
C GLU A 154 16.69 16.45 -36.80
N ALA A 155 15.37 16.32 -36.97
CA ALA A 155 14.73 16.36 -38.29
C ALA A 155 15.00 17.70 -39.02
N VAL A 156 14.88 18.83 -38.32
CA VAL A 156 15.22 20.16 -38.88
C VAL A 156 16.70 20.25 -39.21
N ALA A 157 17.59 19.73 -38.35
CA ALA A 157 19.03 19.73 -38.61
C ALA A 157 19.40 18.85 -39.81
N ALA A 158 18.73 17.70 -39.99
CA ALA A 158 18.93 16.81 -41.13
C ALA A 158 18.49 17.47 -42.44
N LEU A 159 17.32 18.10 -42.46
CA LEU A 159 16.84 18.86 -43.62
C LEU A 159 17.82 19.98 -43.99
N ARG A 160 18.31 20.72 -42.99
CA ARG A 160 19.33 21.75 -43.21
C ARG A 160 20.63 21.17 -43.78
N ARG A 161 21.12 20.04 -43.26
CA ARG A 161 22.32 19.38 -43.81
C ARG A 161 22.12 18.97 -45.27
N SER A 162 20.97 18.39 -45.59
CA SER A 162 20.61 17.99 -46.95
C SER A 162 20.49 19.17 -47.91
N MET A 163 19.86 20.27 -47.47
CA MET A 163 19.77 21.49 -48.28
C MET A 163 21.14 22.11 -48.50
N MET A 164 21.96 22.20 -47.47
CA MET A 164 23.31 22.76 -47.56
C MET A 164 24.27 21.88 -48.35
N SER A 165 24.12 20.55 -48.37
CA SER A 165 24.93 19.67 -49.19
C SER A 165 24.59 19.81 -50.68
N SER A 166 23.30 19.83 -51.03
CA SER A 166 22.85 20.08 -52.40
C SER A 166 23.30 21.46 -52.89
N TRP A 167 23.16 22.48 -52.05
CA TRP A 167 23.58 23.84 -52.39
C TRP A 167 25.11 23.98 -52.52
N ARG A 168 25.90 23.30 -51.68
CA ARG A 168 27.36 23.25 -51.83
C ARG A 168 27.82 22.55 -53.11
N GLN A 169 27.07 21.55 -53.56
CA GLN A 169 27.36 20.85 -54.81
C GLN A 169 27.14 21.79 -56.00
N ILE A 170 26.00 22.51 -56.00
CA ILE A 170 25.67 23.50 -57.02
C ILE A 170 26.68 24.65 -57.00
N GLU A 171 27.07 25.14 -55.82
CA GLU A 171 28.12 26.16 -55.68
C GLU A 171 29.45 25.67 -56.24
N ALA A 172 29.86 24.43 -55.94
CA ALA A 172 31.09 23.85 -56.48
C ALA A 172 31.07 23.72 -58.00
N ASP A 173 29.95 23.28 -58.59
CA ASP A 173 29.81 23.16 -60.05
C ASP A 173 29.79 24.56 -60.71
N MET A 174 29.10 25.53 -60.11
CA MET A 174 29.09 26.91 -60.61
C MET A 174 30.46 27.58 -60.52
N VAL A 175 31.24 27.30 -59.47
CA VAL A 175 32.60 27.83 -59.30
C VAL A 175 33.61 27.12 -60.19
N ALA A 176 33.44 25.82 -60.47
CA ALA A 176 34.31 25.06 -61.36
C ALA A 176 34.19 25.50 -62.83
N ASP A 177 33.03 26.02 -63.23
CA ASP A 177 32.77 26.53 -64.59
C ASP A 177 33.24 27.99 -64.79
N TRP A 178 33.67 28.66 -63.71
CA TRP A 178 34.22 30.02 -63.79
C TRP A 178 35.74 29.98 -64.07
N GLU A 179 36.12 30.01 -65.34
CA GLU A 179 37.52 30.24 -65.75
C GLU A 179 37.94 31.70 -65.49
N VAL A 180 38.45 31.99 -64.30
CA VAL A 180 39.07 33.29 -64.01
C VAL A 180 40.52 33.26 -64.48
N GLY A 181 40.85 34.13 -65.45
CA GLY A 181 42.22 34.25 -65.95
C GLY A 181 43.21 34.67 -64.85
N PRO A 182 44.49 34.27 -64.94
CA PRO A 182 45.49 34.47 -63.88
C PRO A 182 45.66 35.93 -63.46
N ASP A 183 45.47 36.88 -64.39
CA ASP A 183 45.57 38.32 -64.11
C ASP A 183 44.36 38.86 -63.34
N GLU A 184 43.15 38.36 -63.62
CA GLU A 184 41.94 38.74 -62.88
C GLU A 184 41.92 38.14 -61.47
N LEU A 185 42.43 36.91 -61.32
CA LEU A 185 42.55 36.27 -60.02
C LEU A 185 43.49 37.08 -59.11
N ALA A 186 44.63 37.55 -59.62
CA ALA A 186 45.58 38.36 -58.87
C ALA A 186 44.99 39.70 -58.39
N VAL A 187 44.13 40.34 -59.20
CA VAL A 187 43.42 41.56 -58.80
C VAL A 187 42.42 41.28 -57.68
N LYS A 188 41.64 40.20 -57.81
CA LYS A 188 40.65 39.81 -56.80
C LYS A 188 41.29 39.38 -55.49
N GLU A 189 42.42 38.67 -55.52
CA GLU A 189 43.18 38.31 -54.33
C GLU A 189 43.68 39.55 -53.58
N ARG A 190 44.14 40.57 -54.29
CA ARG A 190 44.55 41.86 -53.69
C ARG A 190 43.39 42.59 -53.04
N ASP A 191 42.21 42.54 -53.63
CA ASP A 191 41.01 43.18 -53.09
C ASP A 191 40.47 42.44 -51.86
N VAL A 192 40.47 41.11 -51.89
CA VAL A 192 40.13 40.27 -50.73
C VAL A 192 41.11 40.50 -49.59
N ALA A 193 42.42 40.58 -49.87
CA ALA A 193 43.43 40.89 -48.87
C ALA A 193 43.18 42.27 -48.21
N ARG A 194 42.85 43.29 -49.01
CA ARG A 194 42.46 44.61 -48.49
C ARG A 194 41.19 44.56 -47.63
N MET A 195 40.19 43.80 -48.03
CA MET A 195 38.95 43.63 -47.25
C MET A 195 39.22 42.91 -45.92
N LEU A 196 40.05 41.86 -45.91
CA LEU A 196 40.43 41.16 -44.68
C LEU A 196 41.23 42.06 -43.74
N GLU A 197 42.13 42.89 -44.27
CA GLU A 197 42.88 43.85 -43.46
C GLU A 197 41.94 44.93 -42.88
N ALA A 198 40.96 45.40 -43.65
CA ALA A 198 39.94 46.35 -43.18
C ALA A 198 39.05 45.74 -42.09
N LEU A 199 38.68 44.46 -42.22
CA LEU A 199 37.91 43.71 -41.21
C LEU A 199 38.74 43.42 -39.95
N GLN A 200 40.03 43.14 -40.08
CA GLN A 200 40.93 42.98 -38.92
C GLN A 200 41.13 44.30 -38.18
N LYS A 201 41.26 45.42 -38.91
CA LYS A 201 41.30 46.77 -38.32
C LYS A 201 39.98 47.14 -37.65
N SER A 202 38.83 46.79 -38.25
CA SER A 202 37.52 47.03 -37.63
C SER A 202 37.27 46.12 -36.41
N ALA A 203 37.74 44.87 -36.44
CA ALA A 203 37.72 43.95 -35.30
C ALA A 203 38.70 44.37 -34.18
N ALA A 204 39.81 45.04 -34.51
CA ALA A 204 40.71 45.65 -33.53
C ALA A 204 40.08 46.88 -32.83
N ASN A 205 39.20 47.60 -33.53
CA ASN A 205 38.46 48.76 -33.01
C ASN A 205 37.13 48.42 -32.30
N SER A 206 36.73 47.14 -32.24
CA SER A 206 35.50 46.69 -31.58
C SER A 206 35.81 46.01 -30.23
N ALA A 207 35.37 46.64 -29.13
CA ALA A 207 35.53 46.16 -27.76
C ALA A 207 34.37 45.25 -27.32
N ALA A 208 34.40 43.95 -27.66
CA ALA A 208 33.57 42.89 -27.06
C ALA A 208 34.17 41.47 -27.30
N PRO A 209 33.87 40.43 -26.48
CA PRO A 209 34.84 39.36 -26.17
C PRO A 209 34.96 38.22 -27.22
N ARG A 210 35.90 38.40 -28.14
CA ARG A 210 37.07 37.57 -28.54
C ARG A 210 37.17 36.03 -28.45
N SER A 211 36.23 35.21 -27.97
CA SER A 211 36.52 33.76 -27.82
C SER A 211 36.14 32.89 -29.04
N THR A 212 34.90 32.96 -29.52
CA THR A 212 34.38 31.90 -30.42
C THR A 212 34.79 32.05 -31.89
N ALA A 213 34.96 33.28 -32.38
CA ALA A 213 35.31 33.53 -33.79
C ALA A 213 36.78 33.19 -34.10
N ILE A 214 37.71 33.52 -33.20
CA ILE A 214 39.14 33.23 -33.35
C ILE A 214 39.39 31.72 -33.26
N GLU A 215 38.65 31.04 -32.39
CA GLU A 215 38.77 29.60 -32.17
C GLU A 215 38.20 28.80 -33.37
N ASN A 216 37.12 29.27 -33.98
CA ASN A 216 36.62 28.73 -35.25
C ASN A 216 37.58 28.99 -36.41
N ALA A 217 38.16 30.19 -36.51
CA ALA A 217 39.15 30.49 -37.55
C ALA A 217 40.42 29.63 -37.43
N LYS A 218 40.89 29.36 -36.20
CA LYS A 218 42.01 28.43 -35.93
C LYS A 218 41.67 26.99 -36.34
N ARG A 219 40.46 26.50 -36.05
CA ARG A 219 39.99 25.16 -36.46
C ARG A 219 39.91 25.02 -37.99
N MET A 220 39.43 26.05 -38.69
CA MET A 220 39.37 26.04 -40.16
C MET A 220 40.76 26.03 -40.79
N ARG A 221 41.72 26.80 -40.26
CA ARG A 221 43.11 26.79 -40.74
C ARG A 221 43.81 25.44 -40.52
N ALA A 222 43.57 24.78 -39.39
CA ALA A 222 44.12 23.45 -39.12
C ALA A 222 43.54 22.37 -40.05
N ALA A 223 42.24 22.46 -40.38
CA ALA A 223 41.59 21.54 -41.31
C ALA A 223 42.09 21.71 -42.77
N LEU A 224 42.39 22.95 -43.19
CA LEU A 224 43.00 23.21 -44.50
C LEU A 224 44.46 22.74 -44.58
N ALA A 225 45.24 22.89 -43.51
CA ALA A 225 46.64 22.44 -43.48
C ALA A 225 46.78 20.90 -43.55
N ALA A 226 45.78 20.16 -43.04
CA ALA A 226 45.75 18.70 -43.12
C ALA A 226 45.37 18.14 -44.51
N GLN A 227 44.87 19.00 -45.41
CA GLN A 227 44.50 18.64 -46.79
C GLN A 227 45.61 18.90 -47.82
N ALA A 228 46.77 19.44 -47.41
CA ALA A 228 47.87 19.70 -48.32
C ALA A 228 48.66 18.40 -48.65
N PRO A 229 48.93 18.09 -49.94
CA PRO A 229 49.74 16.93 -50.32
C PRO A 229 51.21 17.10 -49.89
N ARG A 230 51.84 16.01 -49.44
CA ARG A 230 53.24 16.00 -48.97
C ARG A 230 54.21 16.37 -50.10
N PRO A 231 55.23 17.21 -49.86
CA PRO A 231 56.21 17.54 -50.88
C PRO A 231 57.11 16.34 -51.20
N GLN A 232 57.30 16.08 -52.50
CA GLN A 232 58.29 15.12 -53.00
C GLN A 232 59.70 15.71 -52.83
N PRO A 233 60.71 14.89 -52.49
CA PRO A 233 62.08 15.37 -52.34
C PRO A 233 62.70 15.80 -53.69
N PRO A 234 63.63 16.76 -53.69
CA PRO A 234 64.27 17.24 -54.91
C PRO A 234 65.21 16.18 -55.51
N PRO A 235 65.24 16.02 -56.85
CA PRO A 235 66.17 15.11 -57.51
C PRO A 235 67.59 15.70 -57.65
N VAL A 236 68.58 14.79 -57.71
CA VAL A 236 70.02 14.98 -57.93
C VAL A 236 70.33 15.25 -59.40
#